data_AF-A0A3D2RQT4-F1
#
_entry.id   AF-A0A3D2RQT4-F1
#
_cell.length_a   1.000
_cell.length_b   1.000
_cell.length_c   1.000
_cell.angle_alpha   90.00
_cell.angle_beta   90.00
_cell.angle_gamma   90.00
#
_symmetry.space_group_name_H-M   'P 1'
#
loop_
_entity.id
_entity.type
_entity.pdbx_description
1 polymer ?
#
loop_
_entity_poly.entity_id
_entity_poly.type
_entity_poly.pdbx_seq_one_letter_code
_entity_poly.pdbx_strand_id
1 'polypeptide(L)'
;SWDNEWGYGRANMSVWASSPIIQRFQRSPKHQHLYFGFMREMMNKYFNVDYLRTRLQHYHRITGGTSPENLVTFIQDRTIYLNQVIPQAKPEITHIQRNADLLILQGTAPVETKSVQIAQAGESEIEYEPQWTGATEWKLALLHTVKPTHLKFLDYDGQLIGAEHKLDQ
;
A
#
# COMPACT_ATOMS: atom_id res chain seq x y z
N SER A 1 0.62 17.94 -13.39
CA SER A 1 -0.70 18.51 -13.72
C SER A 1 -0.56 20.03 -13.85
N TRP A 2 -1.53 20.68 -14.48
CA TRP A 2 -1.66 22.14 -14.61
C TRP A 2 -3.01 22.55 -14.01
N ASP A 3 -3.14 23.75 -13.44
CA ASP A 3 -4.43 24.31 -12.97
C ASP A 3 -5.13 23.48 -11.87
N ASN A 4 -4.50 23.36 -10.68
CA ASN A 4 -5.00 22.50 -9.59
C ASN A 4 -5.59 23.26 -8.40
N GLU A 5 -5.75 24.57 -8.48
CA GLU A 5 -6.23 25.41 -7.38
C GLU A 5 -7.65 25.06 -6.93
N TRP A 6 -8.44 24.41 -7.80
CA TRP A 6 -9.80 23.93 -7.50
C TRP A 6 -9.84 22.55 -6.82
N GLY A 7 -8.69 21.87 -6.67
CA GLY A 7 -8.62 20.50 -6.18
C GLY A 7 -8.90 20.32 -4.68
N TYR A 8 -8.82 21.39 -3.90
CA TYR A 8 -8.85 21.35 -2.43
C TYR A 8 -10.22 21.61 -1.80
N GLY A 9 -11.31 21.43 -2.57
CA GLY A 9 -12.68 21.69 -2.10
C GLY A 9 -13.55 20.45 -1.88
N ARG A 10 -13.07 19.25 -2.21
CA ARG A 10 -13.89 18.02 -2.20
C ARG A 10 -13.13 16.82 -1.64
N ALA A 11 -13.14 16.68 -0.32
CA ALA A 11 -12.40 15.61 0.37
C ALA A 11 -12.88 14.19 0.01
N ASN A 12 -14.13 14.03 -0.43
CA ASN A 12 -14.76 12.75 -0.78
C ASN A 12 -14.71 12.39 -2.27
N MET A 13 -13.86 13.05 -3.08
CA MET A 13 -13.72 12.71 -4.50
C MET A 13 -13.28 11.25 -4.70
N SER A 14 -13.88 10.59 -5.69
CA SER A 14 -13.53 9.21 -6.07
C SER A 14 -12.01 9.04 -6.20
N VAL A 15 -11.48 7.96 -5.63
CA VAL A 15 -10.09 7.53 -5.87
C VAL A 15 -9.89 6.94 -7.26
N TRP A 16 -10.97 6.63 -7.98
CA TRP A 16 -10.88 6.16 -9.35
C TRP A 16 -10.88 7.32 -10.32
N ALA A 17 -10.00 7.25 -11.32
CA ALA A 17 -10.01 8.18 -12.43
C ALA A 17 -11.35 8.13 -13.18
N SER A 18 -11.79 9.28 -13.69
CA SER A 18 -12.95 9.38 -14.57
C SER A 18 -12.67 8.85 -15.98
N SER A 19 -11.40 8.88 -16.42
CA SER A 19 -10.98 8.29 -17.69
C SER A 19 -11.07 6.76 -17.63
N PRO A 20 -11.85 6.11 -18.52
CA PRO A 20 -12.00 4.65 -18.51
C PRO A 20 -10.69 3.90 -18.70
N ILE A 21 -9.74 4.45 -19.46
CA ILE A 21 -8.43 3.81 -19.72
C ILE A 21 -7.59 3.80 -18.44
N ILE A 22 -7.53 4.93 -17.75
CA ILE A 22 -6.79 5.05 -16.48
C ILE A 22 -7.46 4.20 -15.41
N GLN A 23 -8.80 4.23 -15.34
CA GLN A 23 -9.53 3.41 -14.37
C GLN A 23 -9.31 1.92 -14.60
N ARG A 24 -9.28 1.45 -15.86
CA ARG A 24 -8.97 0.05 -16.18
C ARG A 24 -7.55 -0.33 -15.73
N PHE A 25 -6.58 0.56 -15.94
CA PHE A 25 -5.22 0.37 -15.42
C PHE A 25 -5.23 0.26 -13.89
N GLN A 26 -5.82 1.24 -13.19
CA GLN A 26 -5.93 1.26 -11.72
C GLN A 26 -6.65 0.03 -11.14
N ARG A 27 -7.57 -0.59 -11.87
CA ARG A 27 -8.38 -1.72 -11.39
C ARG A 27 -7.83 -3.10 -11.78
N SER A 28 -6.77 -3.15 -12.59
CA SER A 28 -6.15 -4.45 -12.89
C SER A 28 -5.39 -4.97 -11.66
N PRO A 29 -5.41 -6.28 -11.36
CA PRO A 29 -4.96 -6.84 -10.09
C PRO A 29 -3.65 -6.27 -9.52
N LYS A 30 -2.53 -6.46 -10.24
CA LYS A 30 -1.22 -5.95 -9.82
C LYS A 30 -1.20 -4.44 -9.63
N HIS A 31 -1.79 -3.70 -10.57
CA HIS A 31 -1.77 -2.25 -10.52
C HIS A 31 -2.70 -1.69 -9.44
N GLN A 32 -3.76 -2.41 -9.07
CA GLN A 32 -4.65 -2.02 -8.00
C GLN A 32 -3.91 -2.03 -6.67
N HIS A 33 -3.16 -3.10 -6.39
CA HIS A 33 -2.28 -3.15 -5.21
C HIS A 33 -1.28 -1.99 -5.20
N LEU A 34 -0.51 -1.81 -6.28
CA LEU A 34 0.49 -0.75 -6.38
C LEU A 34 -0.13 0.66 -6.26
N TYR A 35 -1.30 0.87 -6.85
CA TYR A 35 -2.01 2.15 -6.80
C TYR A 35 -2.43 2.50 -5.36
N PHE A 36 -3.01 1.54 -4.64
CA PHE A 36 -3.39 1.74 -3.25
C PHE A 36 -2.18 1.86 -2.33
N GLY A 37 -1.11 1.11 -2.58
CA GLY A 37 0.15 1.21 -1.85
C GLY A 37 0.77 2.60 -1.97
N PHE A 38 0.82 3.14 -3.19
CA PHE A 38 1.28 4.51 -3.42
C PHE A 38 0.40 5.55 -2.70
N MET A 39 -0.93 5.40 -2.74
CA MET A 39 -1.82 6.31 -2.02
C MET A 39 -1.59 6.27 -0.51
N ARG A 40 -1.36 5.09 0.07
CA ARG A 40 -1.03 4.98 1.49
C ARG A 40 0.32 5.64 1.80
N GLU A 41 1.35 5.37 1.00
CA GLU A 41 2.66 5.99 1.18
C GLU A 41 2.55 7.52 1.16
N MET A 42 1.79 8.05 0.19
CA MET A 42 1.52 9.48 0.10
C MET A 42 0.88 10.00 1.38
N MET A 43 -0.18 9.37 1.89
CA MET A 43 -0.84 9.79 3.14
C MET A 43 0.11 9.76 4.34
N ASN A 44 0.88 8.67 4.48
CA ASN A 44 1.72 8.46 5.66
C ASN A 44 2.93 9.41 5.66
N LYS A 45 3.52 9.71 4.50
CA LYS A 45 4.78 10.47 4.42
C LYS A 45 4.61 11.93 3.99
N TYR A 46 3.72 12.23 3.04
CA TYR A 46 3.76 13.50 2.30
C TYR A 46 2.46 14.32 2.34
N PHE A 47 1.31 13.66 2.37
CA PHE A 47 -0.02 14.25 2.33
C PHE A 47 -0.73 14.07 3.68
N ASN A 48 -0.08 14.57 4.74
CA ASN A 48 -0.64 14.65 6.08
C ASN A 48 -0.38 16.04 6.68
N VAL A 49 -1.15 16.35 7.72
CA VAL A 49 -1.09 17.65 8.39
C VAL A 49 0.28 17.91 8.99
N ASP A 50 0.89 16.92 9.63
CA ASP A 50 2.17 17.10 10.32
C ASP A 50 3.27 17.52 9.34
N TYR A 51 3.32 16.90 8.17
CA TYR A 51 4.26 17.25 7.11
C TYR A 51 3.93 18.60 6.45
N LEU A 52 2.66 18.88 6.16
CA LEU A 52 2.27 20.05 5.36
C LEU A 52 2.09 21.33 6.17
N ARG A 53 1.82 21.27 7.48
CA ARG A 53 1.45 22.43 8.31
C ARG A 53 2.49 23.54 8.23
N THR A 54 3.77 23.23 8.40
CA THR A 54 4.86 24.23 8.35
C THR A 54 4.91 24.94 7.00
N ARG A 55 4.69 24.21 5.90
CA ARG A 55 4.68 24.79 4.54
C ARG A 55 3.46 25.68 4.32
N LEU A 56 2.29 25.24 4.75
CA LEU A 56 1.05 26.03 4.67
C LEU A 56 1.18 27.34 5.45
N GLN A 57 1.70 27.27 6.67
CA GLN A 57 1.95 28.45 7.50
C GLN A 57 2.99 29.39 6.87
N HIS A 58 4.06 28.84 6.30
CA HIS A 58 5.09 29.63 5.63
C HIS A 58 4.51 30.44 4.46
N TYR A 59 3.78 29.79 3.53
CA TYR A 59 3.19 30.49 2.39
C TYR A 59 2.14 31.51 2.81
N HIS A 60 1.28 31.18 3.79
CA HIS A 60 0.30 32.12 4.32
C HIS A 60 0.95 33.39 4.90
N ARG A 61 2.11 33.27 5.59
CA ARG A 61 2.83 34.45 6.11
C ARG A 61 3.35 35.37 5.00
N ILE A 62 3.65 34.82 3.83
CA ILE A 62 4.17 35.59 2.68
C ILE A 62 3.03 36.25 1.92
N THR A 63 1.98 35.50 1.59
CA THR A 63 0.90 35.97 0.71
C THR A 63 -0.24 36.66 1.45
N GLY A 64 -0.40 36.40 2.75
CA GLY A 64 -1.61 36.75 3.50
C GLY A 64 -2.85 36.04 2.93
N GLY A 65 -4.04 36.56 3.26
CA GLY A 65 -5.32 36.09 2.74
C GLY A 65 -6.05 35.12 3.68
N THR A 66 -6.74 34.14 3.10
CA THR A 66 -7.54 33.17 3.84
C THR A 66 -6.66 32.28 4.70
N SER A 67 -7.12 32.00 5.92
CA SER A 67 -6.44 31.10 6.86
C SER A 67 -6.09 29.74 6.22
N PRO A 68 -4.88 29.20 6.47
CA PRO A 68 -4.48 27.88 5.98
C PRO A 68 -5.29 26.75 6.64
N GLU A 69 -6.07 27.02 7.68
CA GLU A 69 -6.83 26.00 8.40
C GLU A 69 -7.86 25.28 7.51
N ASN A 70 -8.43 25.95 6.50
CA ASN A 70 -9.32 25.28 5.54
C ASN A 70 -8.60 24.14 4.78
N LEU A 71 -7.32 24.33 4.45
CA LEU A 71 -6.52 23.28 3.80
C LEU A 71 -6.13 22.18 4.79
N VAL A 72 -5.88 22.53 6.05
CA VAL A 72 -5.63 21.55 7.12
C VAL A 72 -6.85 20.64 7.28
N THR A 73 -8.04 21.21 7.40
CA THR A 73 -9.31 20.47 7.48
C THR A 73 -9.51 19.59 6.24
N PHE A 74 -9.26 20.12 5.03
CA PHE A 74 -9.35 19.31 3.81
C PHE A 74 -8.40 18.10 3.83
N ILE A 75 -7.14 18.27 4.26
CA ILE A 75 -6.16 17.18 4.34
C ILE A 75 -6.64 16.12 5.34
N GLN A 76 -7.18 16.54 6.49
CA GLN A 76 -7.73 15.63 7.51
C GLN A 76 -8.93 14.84 6.95
N ASP A 77 -9.93 15.53 6.42
CA ASP A 77 -11.13 14.91 5.86
C ASP A 77 -10.80 13.98 4.69
N ARG A 78 -9.85 14.38 3.84
CA ARG A 78 -9.38 13.54 2.73
C ARG A 78 -8.68 12.29 3.25
N THR A 79 -7.85 12.42 4.28
CA THR A 79 -7.16 11.28 4.90
C THR A 79 -8.17 10.30 5.53
N ILE A 80 -9.20 10.82 6.21
CA ILE A 80 -10.29 10.02 6.77
C ILE A 80 -11.02 9.26 5.65
N TYR A 81 -11.41 9.95 4.58
CA TYR A 81 -12.05 9.31 3.44
C TYR A 81 -11.17 8.23 2.80
N LEU A 82 -9.89 8.53 2.58
CA LEU A 82 -8.95 7.56 1.99
C LEU A 82 -8.78 6.33 2.89
N ASN A 83 -8.75 6.48 4.22
CA ASN A 83 -8.71 5.35 5.14
C ASN A 83 -9.94 4.43 5.03
N GLN A 84 -11.10 4.97 4.62
CA GLN A 84 -12.33 4.20 4.42
C GLN A 84 -12.35 3.47 3.07
N VAL A 85 -11.74 4.02 2.02
CA VAL A 85 -11.84 3.47 0.65
C VAL A 85 -10.61 2.68 0.21
N ILE A 86 -9.45 2.87 0.83
CA ILE A 86 -8.27 2.04 0.60
C ILE A 86 -8.50 0.67 1.26
N PRO A 87 -8.43 -0.44 0.51
CA PRO A 87 -8.58 -1.79 1.06
C PRO A 87 -7.64 -2.04 2.24
N GLN A 88 -8.17 -2.67 3.27
CA GLN A 88 -7.44 -3.05 4.47
C GLN A 88 -7.41 -4.57 4.56
N ALA A 89 -6.24 -5.14 4.74
CA ALA A 89 -6.07 -6.55 5.05
C ALA A 89 -5.00 -6.68 6.13
N LYS A 90 -4.98 -7.82 6.80
CA LYS A 90 -3.85 -8.20 7.65
C LYS A 90 -2.97 -9.16 6.87
N PRO A 91 -1.66 -9.23 7.17
CA PRO A 91 -0.85 -10.27 6.59
C PRO A 91 -1.34 -11.64 7.08
N GLU A 92 -1.68 -12.51 6.14
CA GLU A 92 -2.24 -13.84 6.42
C GLU A 92 -1.95 -14.79 5.26
N ILE A 93 -1.62 -16.05 5.57
CA ILE A 93 -1.46 -17.12 4.58
C ILE A 93 -2.72 -17.98 4.66
N THR A 94 -3.53 -17.94 3.61
CA THR A 94 -4.83 -18.63 3.57
C THR A 94 -4.75 -19.97 2.84
N HIS A 95 -3.73 -20.15 1.99
CA HIS A 95 -3.55 -21.40 1.26
C HIS A 95 -2.08 -21.74 1.07
N ILE A 96 -1.76 -23.02 1.31
CA ILE A 96 -0.46 -23.62 1.04
C ILE A 96 -0.71 -24.87 0.22
N GLN A 97 -0.19 -24.90 -1.01
CA GLN A 97 -0.30 -26.05 -1.90
C GLN A 97 1.08 -26.49 -2.34
N ARG A 98 1.40 -27.77 -2.12
CA ARG A 98 2.64 -28.38 -2.58
C ARG A 98 2.31 -29.37 -3.70
N ASN A 99 2.95 -29.20 -4.85
CA ASN A 99 2.90 -30.15 -5.96
C ASN A 99 4.31 -30.63 -6.32
N ALA A 100 4.43 -31.46 -7.36
CA ALA A 100 5.71 -32.08 -7.73
C ALA A 100 6.81 -31.06 -8.07
N ASP A 101 6.44 -29.88 -8.59
CA ASP A 101 7.40 -28.90 -9.10
C ASP A 101 7.48 -27.65 -8.22
N LEU A 102 6.37 -27.25 -7.61
CA LEU A 102 6.18 -25.97 -6.94
C LEU A 102 5.55 -26.09 -5.55
N LEU A 103 5.95 -25.16 -4.69
CA LEU A 103 5.22 -24.74 -3.49
C LEU A 103 4.50 -23.42 -3.81
N ILE A 104 3.18 -23.42 -3.70
CA ILE A 104 2.34 -22.25 -3.90
C ILE A 104 1.85 -21.77 -2.55
N LEU A 105 2.15 -20.51 -2.23
CA LEU A 105 1.63 -19.78 -1.08
C LEU A 105 0.65 -18.73 -1.57
N GLN A 106 -0.49 -18.61 -0.89
CA GLN A 106 -1.47 -17.57 -1.17
C GLN A 106 -2.01 -17.00 0.11
N GLY A 107 -2.45 -15.75 0.04
CA GLY A 107 -2.85 -15.05 1.24
C GLY A 107 -3.38 -13.66 0.97
N THR A 108 -3.47 -12.91 2.05
CA THR A 108 -3.74 -11.48 2.01
C THR A 108 -2.61 -10.72 2.69
N ALA A 109 -2.43 -9.46 2.29
CA ALA A 109 -1.47 -8.55 2.89
C ALA A 109 -1.92 -7.10 2.66
N PRO A 110 -1.52 -6.15 3.53
CA PRO A 110 -1.83 -4.74 3.35
C PRO A 110 -1.28 -4.19 2.03
N VAL A 111 -1.89 -3.14 1.49
CA VAL A 111 -1.49 -2.48 0.22
C VAL A 111 -0.10 -1.84 0.30
N GLU A 112 0.40 -1.63 1.52
CA GLU A 112 1.73 -1.14 1.86
C GLU A 112 2.83 -2.18 1.61
N THR A 113 2.46 -3.45 1.46
CA THR A 113 3.40 -4.57 1.28
C THR A 113 4.06 -4.49 -0.08
N LYS A 114 5.38 -4.33 -0.13
CA LYS A 114 6.14 -4.39 -1.38
C LYS A 114 6.59 -5.81 -1.69
N SER A 115 7.07 -6.51 -0.68
CA SER A 115 7.73 -7.80 -0.84
C SER A 115 7.50 -8.72 0.33
N VAL A 116 7.86 -9.98 0.12
CA VAL A 116 7.78 -11.05 1.09
C VAL A 116 9.17 -11.64 1.27
N GLN A 117 9.66 -11.64 2.50
CA GLN A 117 10.95 -12.23 2.85
C GLN A 117 10.73 -13.60 3.50
N ILE A 118 11.46 -14.61 3.03
CA ILE A 118 11.29 -16.00 3.44
C ILE A 118 12.59 -16.52 4.04
N ALA A 119 12.49 -17.06 5.26
CA ALA A 119 13.57 -17.77 5.93
C ALA A 119 13.49 -19.27 5.62
N GLN A 120 14.60 -19.86 5.17
CA GLN A 120 14.73 -21.30 4.95
C GLN A 120 15.57 -21.94 6.05
N ALA A 121 15.31 -23.21 6.34
CA ALA A 121 15.99 -23.92 7.43
C ALA A 121 17.52 -23.98 7.19
N GLY A 122 18.27 -23.21 7.98
CA GLY A 122 19.74 -23.17 7.91
C GLY A 122 20.34 -22.22 6.88
N GLU A 123 19.55 -21.33 6.26
CA GLU A 123 20.02 -20.44 5.19
C GLU A 123 19.69 -18.95 5.41
N SER A 124 20.19 -18.12 4.49
CA SER A 124 19.90 -16.68 4.36
C SER A 124 18.43 -16.41 4.02
N GLU A 125 17.88 -15.33 4.56
CA GLU A 125 16.57 -14.82 4.19
C GLU A 125 16.56 -14.29 2.74
N ILE A 126 15.59 -14.72 1.93
CA ILE A 126 15.46 -14.31 0.53
C ILE A 126 14.17 -13.50 0.36
N GLU A 127 14.29 -12.34 -0.30
CA GLU A 127 13.16 -11.47 -0.64
C GLU A 127 12.56 -11.86 -2.00
N TYR A 128 11.22 -11.92 -2.05
CA TYR A 128 10.44 -12.21 -3.23
C TYR A 128 9.40 -11.12 -3.48
N GLU A 129 9.21 -10.72 -4.74
CA GLU A 129 8.05 -9.92 -5.14
C GLU A 129 6.85 -10.87 -5.35
N PRO A 130 5.80 -10.80 -4.52
CA PRO A 130 4.63 -11.65 -4.71
C PRO A 130 3.83 -11.22 -5.95
N GLN A 131 3.17 -12.19 -6.58
CA GLN A 131 2.20 -11.91 -7.62
C GLN A 131 0.89 -11.43 -6.98
N TRP A 132 0.60 -10.14 -7.07
CA TRP A 132 -0.66 -9.55 -6.64
C TRP A 132 -1.82 -9.96 -7.57
N THR A 133 -2.81 -10.63 -7.00
CA THR A 133 -4.03 -11.10 -7.68
C THR A 133 -5.26 -10.24 -7.38
N GLY A 134 -5.11 -9.25 -6.49
CA GLY A 134 -6.07 -8.19 -6.21
C GLY A 134 -5.39 -7.05 -5.46
N ALA A 135 -6.16 -6.17 -4.82
CA ALA A 135 -5.60 -5.08 -4.02
C ALA A 135 -4.82 -5.60 -2.81
N THR A 136 -5.30 -6.68 -2.19
CA THR A 136 -4.74 -7.24 -0.95
C THR A 136 -4.35 -8.72 -1.11
N GLU A 137 -4.85 -9.39 -2.14
CA GLU A 137 -4.64 -10.81 -2.39
C GLU A 137 -3.35 -11.03 -3.17
N TRP A 138 -2.57 -12.02 -2.73
CA TRP A 138 -1.30 -12.35 -3.35
C TRP A 138 -1.12 -13.86 -3.54
N LYS A 139 -0.20 -14.19 -4.45
CA LYS A 139 0.28 -15.54 -4.73
C LYS A 139 1.80 -15.51 -4.87
N LEU A 140 2.48 -16.49 -4.30
CA LEU A 140 3.90 -16.73 -4.50
C LEU A 140 4.11 -18.19 -4.89
N ALA A 141 4.85 -18.41 -5.98
CA ALA A 141 5.24 -19.74 -6.42
C ALA A 141 6.75 -19.90 -6.21
N LEU A 142 7.12 -20.89 -5.41
CA LEU A 142 8.49 -21.26 -5.08
C LEU A 142 8.76 -22.66 -5.65
N LEU A 143 10.04 -23.03 -5.81
CA LEU A 143 10.40 -24.41 -6.13
C LEU A 143 9.95 -25.34 -4.99
N HIS A 144 9.49 -26.55 -5.32
CA HIS A 144 9.08 -27.54 -4.31
C HIS A 144 10.22 -27.90 -3.34
N THR A 145 11.48 -27.71 -3.71
CA THR A 145 12.63 -27.97 -2.83
C THR A 145 12.73 -26.97 -1.68
N VAL A 146 12.12 -25.78 -1.81
CA VAL A 146 12.11 -24.76 -0.76
C VAL A 146 11.32 -25.26 0.45
N LYS A 147 11.95 -25.18 1.62
CA LYS A 147 11.36 -25.50 2.92
C LYS A 147 11.28 -24.22 3.75
N PRO A 148 10.30 -23.35 3.46
CA PRO A 148 10.17 -22.10 4.18
C PRO A 148 9.77 -22.41 5.63
N THR A 149 10.37 -21.70 6.57
CA THR A 149 10.08 -21.84 8.01
C THR A 149 9.29 -20.64 8.51
N HIS A 150 9.63 -19.45 8.01
CA HIS A 150 9.00 -18.21 8.37
C HIS A 150 8.84 -17.31 7.15
N LEU A 151 7.83 -16.44 7.22
CA LEU A 151 7.50 -15.46 6.20
C LEU A 151 7.27 -14.10 6.86
N LYS A 152 7.92 -13.08 6.31
CA LYS A 152 7.82 -11.67 6.72
C LYS A 152 7.29 -10.84 5.56
N PHE A 153 6.39 -9.92 5.84
CA PHE A 153 5.89 -8.95 4.86
C PHE A 153 6.61 -7.63 5.06
N LEU A 154 7.18 -7.05 4.01
CA LEU A 154 7.96 -5.83 4.10
C LEU A 154 7.29 -4.69 3.35
N ASP A 155 7.34 -3.48 3.91
CA ASP A 155 6.89 -2.26 3.25
C ASP A 155 7.91 -1.72 2.23
N TYR A 156 7.62 -0.56 1.66
CA TYR A 156 8.49 0.10 0.68
C TYR A 156 9.86 0.53 1.24
N ASP A 157 9.97 0.72 2.55
CA ASP A 157 11.20 1.07 3.28
C ASP A 157 11.91 -0.18 3.86
N GLY A 158 11.41 -1.38 3.55
CA GLY A 158 11.94 -2.65 4.05
C GLY A 158 11.58 -2.94 5.51
N GLN A 159 10.62 -2.22 6.09
CA GLN A 159 10.17 -2.45 7.46
C GLN A 159 9.15 -3.58 7.52
N LEU A 160 9.21 -4.37 8.60
CA LEU A 160 8.27 -5.45 8.84
C LEU A 160 6.84 -4.91 9.05
N ILE A 161 5.91 -5.46 8.29
CA ILE A 161 4.48 -5.23 8.44
C ILE A 161 3.88 -6.37 9.26
N GLY A 162 3.32 -6.04 10.42
CA GLY A 162 2.67 -7.00 11.30
C GLY A 162 3.67 -7.87 12.05
N ALA A 163 3.55 -9.19 11.92
CA ALA A 163 4.38 -10.16 12.62
C ALA A 163 4.97 -11.18 11.64
N GLU A 164 5.99 -11.89 12.10
CA GLU A 164 6.53 -13.03 11.38
C GLU A 164 5.54 -14.21 11.43
N HIS A 165 5.29 -14.82 10.27
CA HIS A 165 4.39 -15.95 10.13
C HIS A 165 5.18 -17.25 10.08
N LYS A 166 5.00 -18.11 11.08
CA LYS A 166 5.50 -19.48 11.04
C LYS A 166 4.71 -20.28 10.01
N LEU A 167 5.44 -21.00 9.18
CA LEU A 167 4.87 -21.98 8.26
C LEU A 167 5.04 -23.35 8.92
N ASP A 168 3.98 -23.81 9.57
CA ASP A 168 3.94 -25.16 10.13
C ASP A 168 4.08 -26.14 8.95
N GLN A 169 5.13 -26.98 9.01
CA GLN A 169 5.50 -27.92 7.95
C GLN A 169 4.60 -29.15 7.93
#